data_AF-A0A951EUK8-F1
#
_entry.id   AF-A0A951EUK8-F1
#
_cell.length_a   1.000
_cell.length_b   1.000
_cell.length_c   1.000
_cell.angle_alpha   90.00
_cell.angle_beta   90.00
_cell.angle_gamma   90.00
#
_symmetry.space_group_name_H-M   'P 1'
#
loop_
_entity.id
_entity.type
_entity.pdbx_description
1 polymer ?
#
loop_
_entity_poly.entity_id
_entity_poly.type
_entity_poly.pdbx_seq_one_letter_code
_entity_poly.pdbx_strand_id
1 'polypeptide(L)'
;MYSPIPGPESQALCDAIRSNIDAVAKLEEDYNRQRTAPDRIADAIADFSGSLKFVLVHVVIYGIWILMNLRVIPGRVFDPYPFVLLSMVVSVEAIFLATFVLIKQNRMSQRADHRAHLDLQVNLLAEREMTVVLQILQDISTRLGVAVPDREIRDLVEETSVETLASELRERLPE
;
A
#
# COMPACT_ATOMS: atom_id res chain seq x y z
N MET A 1 50.07 -6.29 -14.70
CA MET A 1 49.07 -6.19 -13.62
C MET A 1 48.44 -4.81 -13.73
N TYR A 2 47.39 -4.67 -14.56
CA TYR A 2 46.74 -3.39 -14.81
C TYR A 2 45.46 -3.34 -13.95
N SER A 3 45.52 -2.60 -12.84
CA SER A 3 44.31 -2.23 -12.11
C SER A 3 43.68 -1.03 -12.83
N PRO A 4 42.44 -1.11 -13.32
CA PRO A 4 41.77 0.05 -13.90
C PRO A 4 41.54 1.09 -12.79
N ILE A 5 42.01 2.31 -13.00
CA ILE A 5 41.62 3.45 -12.17
C ILE A 5 40.13 3.73 -12.47
N PRO A 6 39.24 3.75 -11.46
CA PRO A 6 37.84 4.05 -11.71
C PRO A 6 37.74 5.51 -12.22
N GLY A 7 37.15 5.68 -13.40
CA GLY A 7 36.96 7.00 -14.00
C GLY A 7 36.03 7.89 -13.17
N PRO A 8 36.08 9.22 -13.35
CA PRO A 8 35.30 10.20 -12.57
C PRO A 8 33.78 9.95 -12.59
N GLU A 9 33.25 9.32 -13.63
CA GLU A 9 31.84 8.92 -13.73
C GLU A 9 31.43 7.84 -12.73
N SER A 10 32.33 6.92 -12.37
CA SER A 10 32.05 5.87 -11.38
C SER A 10 31.95 6.42 -9.96
N GLN A 11 32.69 7.48 -9.65
CA GLN A 11 32.61 8.16 -8.36
C GLN A 11 31.33 9.00 -8.27
N ALA A 12 31.00 9.75 -9.33
CA ALA A 12 29.76 10.54 -9.39
C ALA A 12 28.49 9.67 -9.27
N LEU A 13 28.47 8.48 -9.88
CA LEU A 13 27.36 7.54 -9.75
C LEU A 13 27.25 6.98 -8.32
N CYS A 14 28.36 6.62 -7.70
CA CYS A 14 28.36 6.17 -6.30
C CYS A 14 27.89 7.27 -5.34
N ASP A 15 28.26 8.52 -5.59
CA ASP A 15 27.82 9.67 -4.80
C ASP A 15 26.32 9.96 -4.98
N ALA A 16 25.81 9.86 -6.22
CA ALA A 16 24.38 10.01 -6.51
C ALA A 16 23.53 8.90 -5.88
N ILE A 17 23.98 7.63 -5.96
CA ILE A 17 23.29 6.50 -5.31
C ILE A 17 23.30 6.68 -3.79
N ARG A 18 24.43 7.06 -3.21
CA ARG A 18 24.54 7.28 -1.75
C ARG A 18 23.65 8.43 -1.29
N SER A 19 23.61 9.53 -2.03
CA SER A 19 22.71 10.67 -1.76
C SER A 19 21.23 10.26 -1.84
N ASN A 20 20.86 9.42 -2.80
CA ASN A 20 19.48 8.93 -2.92
C ASN A 20 19.11 7.99 -1.75
N ILE A 21 20.03 7.12 -1.34
CA ILE A 21 19.83 6.24 -0.17
C ILE A 21 19.67 7.08 1.10
N ASP A 22 20.50 8.11 1.30
CA ASP A 22 20.40 9.00 2.45
C ASP A 22 19.10 9.81 2.43
N ALA A 23 18.61 10.21 1.25
CA ALA A 23 17.33 10.89 1.10
C ALA A 23 16.15 9.97 1.47
N VAL A 24 16.17 8.71 1.02
CA VAL A 24 15.15 7.71 1.39
C VAL A 24 15.20 7.41 2.89
N ALA A 25 16.40 7.25 3.45
CA ALA A 25 16.58 7.00 4.89
C ALA A 25 16.06 8.17 5.74
N LYS A 26 16.32 9.42 5.34
CA LYS A 26 15.77 10.62 6.01
C LYS A 26 14.24 10.68 5.94
N LEU A 27 13.65 10.36 4.79
CA LEU A 27 12.20 10.34 4.64
C LEU A 27 11.56 9.28 5.53
N GLU A 28 12.16 8.09 5.63
CA GLU A 28 11.71 7.07 6.59
C GLU A 28 11.88 7.53 8.03
N GLU A 29 12.99 8.18 8.37
CA GLU A 29 13.25 8.67 9.72
C GLU A 29 12.28 9.79 10.13
N ASP A 30 11.96 10.71 9.22
CA ASP A 30 10.96 11.77 9.44
C ASP A 30 9.54 11.19 9.54
N TYR A 31 9.21 10.17 8.75
CA TYR A 31 7.93 9.47 8.85
C TYR A 31 7.82 8.71 10.18
N ASN A 32 8.92 8.14 10.66
CA ASN A 32 8.97 7.42 11.93
C ASN A 32 8.98 8.38 13.14
N ARG A 33 9.60 9.56 13.01
CA ARG A 33 9.56 10.66 13.99
C ARG A 33 8.18 11.28 14.16
N GLN A 34 7.39 11.30 13.10
CA GLN A 34 6.00 11.79 13.12
C GLN A 34 5.00 10.77 13.68
N ARG A 35 5.39 9.51 13.92
CA ARG A 35 4.51 8.53 14.56
C ARG A 35 4.38 8.84 16.04
N THR A 36 3.21 9.32 16.43
CA THR A 36 2.84 9.52 17.83
C THR A 36 2.80 8.17 18.56
N ALA A 37 3.14 8.12 19.85
CA ALA A 37 3.04 6.89 20.64
C ALA A 37 1.67 6.18 20.54
N PRO A 38 0.52 6.90 20.47
CA PRO A 38 -0.79 6.32 20.18
C PRO A 38 -0.87 5.57 18.83
N ASP A 39 -0.23 6.06 17.78
CA ASP A 39 -0.28 5.45 16.44
C ASP A 39 0.41 4.10 16.41
N ARG A 40 1.51 3.96 17.17
CA ARG A 40 2.24 2.69 17.33
C ARG A 40 1.40 1.66 18.09
N ILE A 41 0.67 2.10 19.11
CA ILE A 41 -0.23 1.23 19.89
C ILE A 41 -1.42 0.80 19.02
N ALA A 42 -2.03 1.73 18.28
CA ALA A 42 -3.13 1.42 17.37
C ALA A 42 -2.71 0.42 16.28
N ASP A 43 -1.51 0.58 15.69
CA ASP A 43 -0.95 -0.38 14.73
C ASP A 43 -0.76 -1.77 15.35
N ALA A 44 -0.16 -1.85 16.54
CA ALA A 44 0.07 -3.11 17.21
C ALA A 44 -1.25 -3.84 17.54
N ILE A 45 -2.26 -3.11 18.02
CA ILE A 45 -3.57 -3.68 18.32
C ILE A 45 -4.28 -4.13 17.04
N ALA A 46 -4.22 -3.33 15.97
CA ALA A 46 -4.88 -3.66 14.71
C ALA A 46 -4.18 -4.79 13.92
N ASP A 47 -2.87 -4.99 14.13
CA ASP A 47 -2.14 -6.16 13.64
C ASP A 47 -2.44 -7.40 14.47
N PHE A 48 -2.53 -7.26 15.79
CA PHE A 48 -2.91 -8.36 16.69
C PHE A 48 -4.34 -8.83 16.44
N SER A 49 -5.31 -7.92 16.29
CA SER A 49 -6.72 -8.25 16.03
C SER A 49 -6.95 -8.99 14.72
N GLY A 50 -6.08 -8.78 13.72
CA GLY A 50 -6.12 -9.52 12.45
C GLY A 50 -5.49 -10.92 12.49
N SER A 51 -4.95 -11.35 13.64
CA SER A 51 -4.23 -12.63 13.75
C SER A 51 -5.12 -13.76 14.26
N LEU A 52 -4.91 -14.98 13.77
CA LEU A 52 -5.57 -16.19 14.31
C LEU A 52 -5.27 -16.41 15.80
N LYS A 53 -4.11 -15.95 16.29
CA LYS A 53 -3.72 -16.04 17.70
C LYS A 53 -4.66 -15.25 18.61
N PHE A 54 -5.19 -14.11 18.14
CA PHE A 54 -6.15 -13.30 18.87
C PHE A 54 -7.42 -14.11 19.20
N VAL A 55 -7.97 -14.79 18.19
CA VAL A 55 -9.18 -15.62 18.35
C VAL A 55 -8.95 -16.73 19.39
N LEU A 56 -7.82 -17.43 19.32
CA LEU A 56 -7.49 -18.49 20.27
C LEU A 56 -7.42 -17.98 21.71
N VAL A 57 -6.76 -16.83 21.93
CA VAL A 57 -6.66 -16.21 23.26
C VAL A 57 -8.03 -15.87 23.83
N HIS A 58 -8.94 -15.30 23.03
CA HIS A 58 -10.29 -14.95 23.48
C HIS A 58 -11.13 -16.19 23.80
N VAL A 59 -11.07 -17.24 22.97
CA VAL A 59 -11.76 -18.51 23.25
C VAL A 59 -11.29 -19.10 24.59
N VAL A 60 -9.99 -19.06 24.87
CA VAL A 60 -9.44 -19.55 26.14
C VAL A 60 -9.89 -18.68 27.32
N ILE A 61 -9.78 -17.35 27.21
CA ILE A 61 -10.18 -16.42 28.28
C ILE A 61 -11.67 -16.58 28.61
N TYR A 62 -12.54 -16.55 27.59
CA TYR A 62 -13.98 -16.69 27.77
C TYR A 62 -14.37 -18.09 28.23
N GLY A 63 -13.71 -19.12 27.73
CA GLY A 63 -13.89 -20.49 28.21
C GLY A 63 -13.55 -20.64 29.70
N ILE A 64 -12.44 -20.06 30.15
CA ILE A 64 -12.05 -20.05 31.57
C ILE A 64 -13.08 -19.28 32.41
N TRP A 65 -13.54 -18.12 31.94
CA TRP A 65 -14.57 -17.33 32.64
C TRP A 65 -15.86 -18.13 32.84
N ILE A 66 -16.35 -18.77 31.78
CA ILE A 66 -17.56 -19.60 31.82
C ILE A 66 -17.34 -20.78 32.78
N LEU A 67 -16.22 -21.49 32.68
CA LEU A 67 -15.92 -22.65 33.52
C LEU A 67 -15.85 -22.29 35.01
N MET A 68 -15.23 -21.15 35.36
CA MET A 68 -15.18 -20.66 36.74
C MET A 68 -16.58 -20.32 37.28
N ASN A 69 -17.46 -19.75 36.45
CA ASN A 69 -18.81 -19.32 36.85
C ASN A 69 -19.86 -20.45 36.81
N LEU A 70 -19.55 -21.61 36.22
CA LEU A 70 -20.41 -22.80 36.17
C LEU A 70 -20.49 -23.60 37.48
N ARG A 71 -20.08 -23.03 38.62
CA ARG A 71 -20.00 -23.69 39.95
C ARG A 71 -19.01 -24.86 40.03
N VAL A 72 -18.04 -24.95 39.13
CA VAL A 72 -16.96 -25.95 39.21
C VAL A 72 -16.04 -25.70 40.43
N ILE A 73 -16.00 -24.47 40.94
CA ILE A 73 -15.26 -24.09 42.16
C ILE A 73 -16.26 -23.80 43.28
N PRO A 74 -16.13 -24.40 44.48
CA PRO A 74 -17.02 -24.12 45.61
C PRO A 74 -16.79 -22.68 46.10
N GLY A 75 -17.72 -21.77 45.79
CA GLY A 75 -17.63 -20.34 46.09
C GLY A 75 -18.85 -19.53 45.60
N ARG A 76 -18.85 -18.21 45.84
CA ARG A 76 -19.88 -17.29 45.30
C ARG A 76 -19.76 -17.23 43.78
N VAL A 77 -20.89 -17.43 43.08
CA VAL A 77 -20.98 -17.22 41.63
C VAL A 77 -20.90 -15.72 41.35
N PHE A 78 -19.88 -15.28 40.62
CA PHE A 78 -19.64 -13.86 40.32
C PHE A 78 -20.53 -13.38 39.16
N ASP A 79 -20.65 -14.20 38.11
CA ASP A 79 -21.44 -13.92 36.91
C ASP A 79 -22.32 -15.13 36.57
N PRO A 80 -23.50 -15.28 37.21
CA PRO A 80 -24.38 -16.41 36.97
C PRO A 80 -24.97 -16.36 35.55
N TYR A 81 -25.28 -17.54 35.00
CA TYR A 81 -25.99 -17.66 33.72
C TYR A 81 -27.25 -16.77 33.77
N PRO A 82 -27.44 -15.81 32.83
CA PRO A 82 -26.92 -15.78 31.45
C PRO A 82 -25.61 -14.98 31.18
N PHE A 83 -24.73 -14.77 32.16
CA PHE A 83 -23.43 -14.07 32.00
C PHE A 83 -23.53 -12.61 31.53
N VAL A 84 -24.24 -11.78 32.29
CA VAL A 84 -24.46 -10.36 31.93
C VAL A 84 -23.14 -9.58 31.94
N LEU A 85 -22.24 -9.84 32.89
CA LEU A 85 -20.97 -9.11 32.99
C LEU A 85 -20.05 -9.43 31.81
N LEU A 86 -19.89 -10.72 31.49
CA LEU A 86 -19.14 -11.13 30.30
C LEU A 86 -19.70 -10.48 29.04
N SER A 87 -21.03 -10.48 28.88
CA SER A 87 -21.69 -9.89 27.70
C SER A 87 -21.40 -8.39 27.56
N MET A 88 -21.37 -7.65 28.68
CA MET A 88 -21.03 -6.22 28.68
C MET A 88 -19.56 -6.00 28.26
N VAL A 89 -18.64 -6.77 28.83
CA VAL A 89 -17.20 -6.67 28.51
C VAL A 89 -16.94 -6.97 27.03
N VAL A 90 -17.50 -8.07 26.52
CA VAL A 90 -17.38 -8.46 25.11
C VAL A 90 -17.93 -7.37 24.18
N SER A 91 -19.06 -6.76 24.54
CA SER A 91 -19.68 -5.71 23.72
C SER A 91 -18.80 -4.46 23.64
N VAL A 92 -18.24 -4.01 24.77
CA VAL A 92 -17.33 -2.86 24.80
C VAL A 92 -16.04 -3.18 24.03
N GLU A 93 -15.48 -4.37 24.24
CA GLU A 93 -14.29 -4.82 23.52
C GLU A 93 -14.51 -4.84 22.00
N ALA A 94 -15.65 -5.36 21.54
CA ALA A 94 -16.01 -5.39 20.12
C ALA A 94 -16.06 -3.99 19.50
N ILE A 95 -16.55 -2.98 20.21
CA ILE A 95 -16.59 -1.58 19.73
C ILE A 95 -15.17 -1.03 19.55
N PHE A 96 -14.28 -1.26 20.52
CA PHE A 96 -12.87 -0.84 20.40
C PHE A 96 -12.18 -1.54 19.23
N LEU A 97 -12.36 -2.86 19.09
CA LEU A 97 -11.80 -3.63 17.98
C LEU A 97 -12.28 -3.12 16.62
N ALA A 98 -13.60 -2.91 16.47
CA ALA A 98 -14.17 -2.37 15.24
C ALA A 98 -13.57 -1.00 14.90
N THR A 99 -13.37 -0.14 15.91
CA THR A 99 -12.76 1.18 15.73
C THR A 99 -11.29 1.07 15.27
N PHE A 100 -10.49 0.20 15.90
CA PHE A 100 -9.10 0.00 15.49
C PHE A 100 -8.98 -0.62 14.09
N VAL A 101 -9.86 -1.56 13.76
CA VAL A 101 -9.96 -2.14 12.41
C VAL A 101 -10.31 -1.05 11.41
N LEU A 102 -11.27 -0.17 11.70
CA LEU A 102 -11.65 0.93 10.81
C LEU A 102 -10.50 1.93 10.60
N ILE A 103 -9.75 2.27 11.66
CA ILE A 103 -8.55 3.12 11.56
C ILE A 103 -7.49 2.47 10.66
N LYS A 104 -7.23 1.18 10.84
CA LYS A 104 -6.28 0.42 10.00
C LYS A 104 -6.76 0.35 8.55
N GLN A 105 -8.04 0.10 8.31
CA GLN A 105 -8.64 0.10 6.98
C GLN A 105 -8.50 1.46 6.30
N ASN A 106 -8.80 2.56 7.00
CA ASN A 106 -8.66 3.91 6.46
C ASN A 106 -7.19 4.21 6.06
N ARG A 107 -6.23 3.82 6.90
CA ARG A 107 -4.80 3.97 6.59
C ARG A 107 -4.34 3.09 5.42
N MET A 108 -4.86 1.87 5.30
CA MET A 108 -4.58 1.02 4.14
C MET A 108 -5.17 1.60 2.85
N SER A 109 -6.39 2.16 2.92
CA SER A 109 -7.04 2.83 1.79
C SER A 109 -6.22 4.02 1.29
N GLN A 110 -5.82 4.93 2.18
CA GLN A 110 -5.00 6.09 1.79
C GLN A 110 -3.68 5.68 1.13
N ARG A 111 -3.05 4.59 1.59
CA ARG A 111 -1.84 4.05 0.96
C ARG A 111 -2.13 3.41 -0.39
N ALA A 112 -3.26 2.74 -0.54
CA ALA A 112 -3.69 2.16 -1.81
C ALA A 112 -3.98 3.25 -2.85
N ASP A 113 -4.66 4.33 -2.44
CA ASP A 113 -4.96 5.48 -3.31
C ASP A 113 -3.66 6.16 -3.80
N HIS A 114 -2.69 6.36 -2.89
CA HIS A 114 -1.40 6.92 -3.28
C HIS A 114 -0.63 6.03 -4.26
N ARG A 115 -0.63 4.70 -4.05
CA ARG A 115 -0.02 3.75 -5.00
C ARG A 115 -0.72 3.78 -6.35
N ALA A 116 -2.05 3.78 -6.37
CA ALA A 116 -2.81 3.86 -7.61
C ALA A 116 -2.48 5.13 -8.40
N HIS A 117 -2.29 6.26 -7.72
CA HIS A 117 -1.88 7.50 -8.37
C HIS A 117 -0.47 7.43 -8.97
N LEU A 118 0.49 6.83 -8.27
CA LEU A 118 1.85 6.61 -8.79
C LEU A 118 1.85 5.64 -9.97
N ASP A 119 1.11 4.54 -9.88
CA ASP A 119 0.99 3.55 -10.95
C ASP A 119 0.38 4.17 -12.20
N LEU A 120 -0.63 5.04 -12.05
CA LEU A 120 -1.19 5.81 -13.16
C LEU A 120 -0.13 6.71 -13.81
N GLN A 121 0.65 7.46 -13.03
CA GLN A 121 1.70 8.33 -13.58
C GLN A 121 2.77 7.54 -14.34
N VAL A 122 3.22 6.40 -13.79
CA VAL A 122 4.19 5.52 -14.46
C VAL A 122 3.62 4.98 -15.76
N ASN A 123 2.35 4.60 -15.77
CA ASN A 123 1.70 4.10 -16.99
C ASN A 123 1.62 5.19 -18.07
N LEU A 124 1.18 6.41 -17.72
CA LEU A 124 1.15 7.53 -18.67
C LEU A 124 2.55 7.88 -19.21
N LEU A 125 3.58 7.80 -18.37
CA LEU A 125 4.96 8.00 -18.82
C LEU A 125 5.40 6.90 -19.80
N ALA A 126 5.08 5.64 -19.51
CA ALA A 126 5.38 4.52 -20.38
C ALA A 126 4.65 4.62 -21.74
N GLU A 127 3.38 5.03 -21.75
CA GLU A 127 2.62 5.30 -22.98
C GLU A 127 3.27 6.40 -23.82
N ARG A 128 3.72 7.49 -23.18
CA ARG A 128 4.47 8.56 -23.86
C ARG A 128 5.77 8.07 -24.45
N GLU A 129 6.57 7.32 -23.68
CA GLU A 129 7.83 6.74 -24.16
C GLU A 129 7.60 5.76 -25.31
N MET A 130 6.56 4.93 -25.25
CA MET A 130 6.14 4.05 -26.34
C MET A 130 5.81 4.84 -27.60
N THR A 131 5.06 5.94 -27.47
CA THR A 131 4.73 6.82 -28.60
C THR A 131 5.99 7.40 -29.24
N VAL A 132 6.96 7.84 -28.43
CA VAL A 132 8.26 8.33 -28.93
C VAL A 132 9.02 7.22 -29.65
N VAL A 133 9.04 6.01 -29.12
CA VAL A 133 9.68 4.85 -29.78
C VAL A 133 9.02 4.54 -31.12
N LEU A 134 7.68 4.53 -31.18
CA LEU A 134 6.93 4.33 -32.43
C LEU A 134 7.25 5.42 -33.47
N GLN A 135 7.34 6.69 -33.06
CA GLN A 135 7.73 7.80 -33.94
C GLN A 135 9.15 7.64 -34.49
N ILE A 136 10.10 7.24 -33.65
CA ILE A 136 11.49 6.97 -34.08
C ILE A 136 11.53 5.80 -35.07
N LEU A 137 10.79 4.72 -34.79
CA LEU A 137 10.71 3.57 -35.70
C LEU A 137 10.09 3.94 -37.05
N GLN A 138 9.05 4.79 -37.07
CA GLN A 138 8.47 5.32 -38.30
C GLN A 138 9.46 6.18 -39.10
N ASP A 139 10.23 7.07 -38.45
CA ASP A 139 11.24 7.89 -39.14
C ASP A 139 12.33 7.01 -39.76
N ILE A 140 12.81 5.99 -39.04
CA ILE A 140 13.81 5.03 -39.53
C ILE A 140 13.24 4.23 -40.72
N SER A 141 12.02 3.71 -40.61
CA SER A 141 11.41 2.92 -41.69
C SER A 141 11.24 3.74 -42.98
N THR A 142 10.83 5.01 -42.83
CA THR A 142 10.69 5.95 -43.94
C THR A 142 12.03 6.18 -44.63
N ARG A 143 13.11 6.38 -43.87
CA ARG A 143 14.48 6.56 -44.41
C ARG A 143 15.02 5.30 -45.10
N LEU A 144 14.66 4.12 -44.61
CA LEU A 144 15.08 2.83 -45.19
C LEU A 144 14.22 2.39 -46.39
N GLY A 145 13.16 3.14 -46.74
CA GLY A 145 12.26 2.81 -47.84
C GLY A 145 11.41 1.56 -47.59
N VAL A 146 11.29 1.13 -46.34
CA VAL A 146 10.46 -0.02 -45.94
C VAL A 146 9.03 0.50 -45.76
N ALA A 147 8.13 0.06 -46.64
CA ALA A 147 6.71 0.37 -46.54
C ALA A 147 6.10 -0.35 -45.34
N VAL A 148 5.95 0.36 -44.22
CA VAL A 148 5.12 -0.11 -43.10
C VAL A 148 3.66 0.11 -43.50
N PRO A 149 2.77 -0.89 -43.37
CA PRO A 149 1.35 -0.66 -43.58
C PRO A 149 0.84 0.39 -42.58
N ASP A 150 0.54 1.60 -43.07
CA ASP A 150 0.15 2.79 -42.29
C ASP A 150 -1.03 2.59 -41.34
N ARG A 151 -1.90 1.60 -41.59
CA ARG A 151 -3.12 1.37 -40.80
C ARG A 151 -2.83 0.90 -39.38
N GLU A 152 -1.99 -0.12 -39.20
CA GLU A 152 -1.77 -0.69 -37.85
C GLU A 152 -1.03 0.26 -36.91
N ILE A 153 -0.06 1.06 -37.41
CA ILE A 153 0.69 1.99 -36.54
C ILE A 153 -0.08 3.30 -36.31
N ARG A 154 -0.87 3.80 -37.27
CA ARG A 154 -1.77 4.94 -37.00
C ARG A 154 -2.80 4.60 -35.93
N ASP A 155 -3.40 3.42 -36.00
CA ASP A 155 -4.40 2.98 -35.02
C ASP A 155 -3.76 2.82 -33.62
N LEU A 156 -2.55 2.24 -33.53
CA LEU A 156 -1.78 2.15 -32.27
C LEU A 156 -1.33 3.52 -31.72
N VAL A 157 -0.96 4.48 -32.58
CA VAL A 157 -0.53 5.83 -32.16
C VAL A 157 -1.71 6.71 -31.75
N GLU A 158 -2.87 6.58 -32.40
CA GLU A 158 -4.10 7.26 -31.98
C GLU A 158 -4.63 6.70 -30.64
N GLU A 159 -4.61 5.38 -30.45
CA GLU A 159 -5.06 4.75 -29.19
C GLU A 159 -4.10 4.98 -27.99
N THR A 160 -2.80 5.21 -28.22
CA THR A 160 -1.78 5.40 -27.15
C THR A 160 -1.54 6.88 -26.80
N SER A 161 -2.23 7.83 -27.45
CA SER A 161 -2.01 9.25 -27.17
C SER A 161 -2.59 9.67 -25.81
N VAL A 162 -1.69 9.76 -24.83
CA VAL A 162 -1.92 10.24 -23.45
C VAL A 162 -2.76 11.51 -23.41
N GLU A 163 -2.57 12.43 -24.36
CA GLU A 163 -3.36 13.66 -24.47
C GLU A 163 -4.87 13.42 -24.68
N THR A 164 -5.27 12.40 -25.45
CA THR A 164 -6.67 12.10 -25.76
C THR A 164 -7.35 11.41 -24.57
N LEU A 165 -6.66 10.45 -23.95
CA LEU A 165 -7.11 9.78 -22.73
C LEU A 165 -7.22 10.76 -21.55
N ALA A 166 -6.25 11.66 -21.37
CA ALA A 166 -6.28 12.68 -20.32
C ALA A 166 -7.38 13.74 -20.55
N SER A 167 -7.65 14.13 -21.80
CA SER A 167 -8.77 15.04 -22.11
C SER A 167 -10.13 14.38 -21.89
N GLU A 168 -10.31 13.13 -22.30
CA GLU A 168 -11.58 12.40 -22.15
C GLU A 168 -11.88 12.10 -20.66
N LEU A 169 -10.88 11.73 -19.86
CA LEU A 169 -11.03 11.54 -18.41
C LEU A 169 -11.42 12.84 -17.69
N ARG A 170 -10.84 13.98 -18.08
CA ARG A 170 -11.15 15.28 -17.49
C ARG A 170 -12.54 15.81 -17.88
N GLU A 171 -13.05 15.39 -19.03
CA GLU A 171 -14.38 15.76 -19.51
C GLU A 171 -15.50 14.87 -18.93
N ARG A 172 -15.18 13.65 -18.47
CA ARG A 172 -16.18 12.69 -17.93
C ARG A 172 -16.19 12.51 -16.42
N LEU A 173 -15.21 13.02 -15.68
CA LEU A 173 -15.24 13.03 -14.22
C LEU A 173 -15.81 14.37 -13.71
N PRO A 174 -17.02 14.41 -13.12
CA PRO A 174 -17.44 15.55 -12.31
C PRO A 174 -16.58 15.62 -11.05
N GLU A 175 -16.26 16.84 -10.59
CA GLU A 175 -15.48 17.07 -9.35
C GLU A 175 -16.07 16.39 -8.11
#